data_AF-A0A843I988-F1
#
_entry.id   AF-A0A843I988-F1
#
_cell.length_a   1.000
_cell.length_b   1.000
_cell.length_c   1.000
_cell.angle_alpha   90.00
_cell.angle_beta   90.00
_cell.angle_gamma   90.00
#
_symmetry.space_group_name_H-M   'P 1'
#
loop_
_entity.id
_entity.type
_entity.pdbx_description
1 polymer ?
#
loop_
_entity_poly.entity_id
_entity_poly.type
_entity_poly.pdbx_seq_one_letter_code
_entity_poly.pdbx_strand_id
1 'polypeptide(L)'
;MPASDAISSLRPARATALKDLPQILGAGPLKSGVTASLPLFLALKLAEIGAAQVDESLVMRPQDVSGLNFMEEKEEKPVKLPEDFYVRVKATIWVLKRKGDARALGQFLAEVRRLLIKRVEKLARILAGSPEKLGDEEFASRLTPEEKALALSLYLELLGFVQELLR
;
A
#
# COMPACT_ATOMS: atom_id res chain seq x y z
N MET A 1 -14.85 5.79 12.37
CA MET A 1 -13.67 4.96 12.68
C MET A 1 -12.43 5.75 12.30
N PRO A 2 -11.47 6.00 13.20
CA PRO A 2 -10.20 6.57 12.77
C PRO A 2 -9.54 5.51 11.87
N ALA A 3 -9.17 5.89 10.65
CA ALA A 3 -8.36 5.00 9.83
C ALA A 3 -7.09 4.73 10.62
N SER A 4 -6.84 3.47 10.97
CA SER A 4 -5.47 3.04 11.26
C SER A 4 -4.66 3.47 10.06
N ASP A 5 -3.86 4.52 10.21
CA ASP A 5 -3.06 5.05 9.11
C ASP A 5 -2.00 4.00 8.78
N ALA A 6 -2.32 3.12 7.82
CA ALA A 6 -1.39 2.10 7.38
C ALA A 6 -0.10 2.75 6.87
N ILE A 7 1.05 2.06 6.99
CA ILE A 7 2.41 2.59 6.78
C ILE A 7 2.55 3.44 5.50
N SER A 8 1.92 3.02 4.40
CA SER A 8 1.79 3.79 3.15
C SER A 8 1.24 5.22 3.26
N SER A 9 0.47 5.55 4.30
CA SER A 9 -0.03 6.91 4.57
C SER A 9 1.11 7.88 4.89
N LEU A 10 2.20 7.40 5.49
CA LEU A 10 3.37 8.18 5.87
C LEU A 10 4.41 8.26 4.74
N ARG A 11 4.26 7.44 3.69
CA ARG A 11 5.16 7.44 2.54
C ARG A 11 4.96 8.71 1.69
N PRO A 12 6.03 9.22 1.07
CA PRO A 12 5.95 10.41 0.23
C PRO A 12 5.09 10.16 -1.02
N ALA A 13 4.30 11.15 -1.37
CA ALA A 13 3.51 11.25 -2.59
C ALA A 13 3.71 12.66 -3.18
N ARG A 14 3.79 12.74 -4.51
CA ARG A 14 3.92 14.03 -5.21
C ARG A 14 2.57 14.74 -5.25
N ALA A 15 2.57 16.00 -4.86
CA ALA A 15 1.41 16.88 -4.95
C ALA A 15 1.83 18.30 -5.33
N THR A 16 1.01 18.97 -6.13
CA THR A 16 1.20 20.36 -6.54
C THR A 16 0.30 21.27 -5.71
N ALA A 17 0.88 22.27 -5.05
CA ALA A 17 0.10 23.25 -4.29
C ALA A 17 -0.70 24.16 -5.24
N LEU A 18 -1.99 24.34 -4.97
CA LEU A 18 -2.86 25.23 -5.75
C LEU A 18 -2.93 26.64 -5.15
N LYS A 19 -2.60 26.76 -3.86
CA LYS A 19 -2.58 28.00 -3.08
C LYS A 19 -1.27 28.07 -2.31
N ASP A 20 -0.95 29.25 -1.78
CA ASP A 20 0.15 29.38 -0.84
C ASP A 20 -0.21 28.65 0.46
N LEU A 21 0.61 27.68 0.84
CA LEU A 21 0.45 26.88 2.04
C LEU A 21 1.52 27.26 3.06
N PRO A 22 1.14 27.49 4.33
CA PRO A 22 2.12 27.64 5.40
C PRO A 22 2.89 26.34 5.60
N GLN A 23 3.92 26.37 6.43
CA GLN A 23 4.59 25.16 6.86
C GLN A 23 3.60 24.27 7.63
N ILE A 24 3.37 23.05 7.13
CA ILE A 24 2.44 22.09 7.73
C ILE A 24 3.22 20.81 8.03
N LEU A 25 3.26 20.41 9.31
CA LEU A 25 3.87 19.15 9.78
C LEU A 25 5.31 18.95 9.29
N GLY A 26 6.12 20.01 9.29
CA GLY A 26 7.52 19.96 8.87
C GLY A 26 7.75 19.94 7.36
N ALA A 27 6.70 19.76 6.54
CA ALA A 27 6.77 20.04 5.11
C ALA A 27 6.62 21.57 4.91
N GLY A 28 7.56 22.16 4.17
CA GLY A 28 7.87 23.60 4.16
C GLY A 28 6.68 24.54 3.87
N PRO A 29 6.90 25.86 3.88
CA PRO A 29 5.97 26.74 3.18
C PRO A 29 6.00 26.41 1.68
N LEU A 30 4.84 26.12 1.09
CA LEU A 30 4.71 25.81 -0.33
C LEU A 30 4.03 26.97 -1.05
N LYS A 31 4.69 27.53 -2.06
CA LYS A 31 4.06 28.51 -2.95
C LYS A 31 3.11 27.83 -3.92
N SER A 32 2.08 28.56 -4.35
CA SER A 32 1.19 28.10 -5.41
C SER A 32 1.97 27.70 -6.67
N GLY A 33 1.59 26.58 -7.28
CA GLY A 33 2.23 25.99 -8.46
C GLY A 33 3.44 25.10 -8.18
N VAL A 34 3.95 25.06 -6.94
CA VAL A 34 5.11 24.21 -6.59
C VAL A 34 4.67 22.77 -6.37
N THR A 35 5.34 21.84 -7.04
CA THR A 35 5.24 20.40 -6.75
C THR A 35 6.17 20.04 -5.61
N ALA A 36 5.62 19.40 -4.58
CA ALA A 36 6.36 18.93 -3.41
C ALA A 36 6.10 17.45 -3.14
N SER A 37 7.06 16.82 -2.47
CA SER A 37 6.92 15.47 -1.94
C SER A 37 6.37 15.57 -0.52
N LEU A 38 5.10 15.18 -0.34
CA LEU A 38 4.39 15.26 0.93
C LEU A 38 3.98 13.86 1.40
N PRO A 39 3.85 13.60 2.71
CA PRO A 39 3.22 12.37 3.17
C PRO A 39 1.85 12.17 2.51
N LEU A 40 1.54 10.96 2.07
CA LEU A 40 0.31 10.67 1.32
C LEU A 40 -0.94 11.17 2.06
N PHE A 41 -1.04 10.95 3.37
CA PHE A 41 -2.20 11.42 4.14
C PHE A 41 -2.38 12.95 4.01
N LEU A 42 -1.29 13.70 4.06
CA LEU A 42 -1.29 15.15 3.97
C LEU A 42 -1.63 15.60 2.54
N ALA A 43 -1.04 14.96 1.53
CA ALA A 43 -1.34 15.22 0.12
C ALA A 43 -2.83 15.02 -0.18
N LEU A 44 -3.42 13.91 0.28
CA LEU A 44 -4.84 13.60 0.08
C LEU A 44 -5.75 14.59 0.83
N LYS A 45 -5.38 15.00 2.05
CA LYS A 45 -6.15 15.98 2.84
C LYS A 45 -6.11 17.38 2.24
N LEU A 46 -4.93 17.84 1.81
CA LEU A 46 -4.79 19.12 1.11
C LEU A 46 -5.57 19.11 -0.20
N ALA A 47 -5.57 17.98 -0.91
CA ALA A 47 -6.36 17.87 -2.12
C ALA A 47 -7.87 17.85 -1.84
N GLU A 48 -8.33 17.20 -0.78
CA GLU A 48 -9.73 17.17 -0.34
C GLU A 48 -10.27 18.60 -0.11
N ILE A 49 -9.49 19.48 0.51
CA ILE A 49 -9.87 20.89 0.75
C ILE A 49 -9.57 21.83 -0.44
N GLY A 50 -9.12 21.30 -1.58
CA GLY A 50 -8.80 22.08 -2.78
C GLY A 50 -7.55 22.97 -2.65
N ALA A 51 -6.66 22.66 -1.70
CA ALA A 51 -5.40 23.35 -1.47
C ALA A 51 -4.23 22.78 -2.29
N ALA A 52 -4.34 21.52 -2.73
CA ALA A 52 -3.36 20.85 -3.56
C ALA A 52 -4.02 19.95 -4.62
N GLN A 53 -3.22 19.49 -5.57
CA GLN A 53 -3.57 18.46 -6.54
C GLN A 53 -2.57 17.31 -6.42
N VAL A 54 -3.08 16.09 -6.23
CA VAL A 54 -2.22 14.88 -6.21
C VAL A 54 -1.80 14.56 -7.64
N ASP A 55 -0.55 14.18 -7.81
CA ASP A 55 0.00 13.79 -9.11
C ASP A 55 -0.77 12.59 -9.70
N GLU A 56 -1.34 12.77 -10.89
CA GLU A 56 -2.11 11.72 -11.56
C GLU A 56 -1.24 10.54 -12.01
N SER A 57 0.09 10.70 -12.07
CA SER A 57 1.01 9.58 -12.35
C SER A 57 0.98 8.48 -11.28
N LEU A 58 0.48 8.79 -10.08
CA LEU A 58 0.26 7.81 -9.01
C LEU A 58 -0.95 6.91 -9.27
N VAL A 59 -1.87 7.31 -10.16
CA VAL A 59 -3.08 6.57 -10.47
C VAL A 59 -2.71 5.29 -11.24
N MET A 60 -3.21 4.17 -10.74
CA MET A 60 -3.06 2.86 -11.35
C MET A 60 -4.31 2.50 -12.15
N ARG A 61 -4.10 1.79 -13.25
CA ARG A 61 -5.20 1.17 -13.99
C ARG A 61 -5.41 -0.25 -13.45
N PRO A 62 -6.64 -0.80 -13.53
CA PRO A 62 -6.89 -2.20 -13.15
C PRO A 62 -5.97 -3.20 -13.86
N GLN A 63 -5.59 -2.93 -15.11
CA GLN A 63 -4.68 -3.78 -15.90
C GLN A 63 -3.28 -3.86 -15.27
N ASP A 64 -2.80 -2.78 -14.64
CA ASP A 64 -1.49 -2.75 -14.00
C ASP A 64 -1.48 -3.72 -12.79
N VAL A 65 -2.59 -3.81 -12.05
CA VAL A 65 -2.77 -4.77 -10.95
C VAL A 65 -3.01 -6.18 -11.47
N SER A 66 -3.72 -6.33 -12.57
CA SER A 66 -3.96 -7.63 -13.22
C SER A 66 -2.66 -8.30 -13.67
N GLY A 67 -1.70 -7.51 -14.18
CA GLY A 67 -0.35 -7.99 -14.50
C GLY A 67 0.38 -8.54 -13.26
N LEU A 68 0.30 -7.85 -12.12
CA LEU A 68 0.85 -8.33 -10.86
C LEU A 68 0.15 -9.60 -10.38
N ASN A 69 -1.19 -9.68 -10.52
CA ASN A 69 -1.99 -10.87 -10.22
C ASN A 69 -1.53 -12.11 -10.99
N PHE A 70 -1.16 -11.94 -12.26
CA PHE A 70 -0.69 -13.01 -13.13
C PHE A 70 0.73 -13.47 -12.74
N MET A 71 1.63 -12.53 -12.47
CA MET A 71 2.96 -12.88 -11.95
C MET A 71 2.85 -13.61 -10.60
N GLU A 72 1.93 -13.16 -9.74
CA GLU A 72 1.68 -13.77 -8.44
C GLU A 72 1.14 -15.19 -8.57
N GLU A 73 0.41 -15.55 -9.64
CA GLU A 73 -0.03 -16.93 -9.84
C GLU A 73 1.10 -17.87 -10.28
N LYS A 74 2.10 -17.36 -10.99
CA LYS A 74 3.18 -18.16 -11.57
C LYS A 74 4.33 -18.43 -10.60
N GLU A 75 4.66 -17.45 -9.78
CA GLU A 75 5.78 -17.52 -8.86
C GLU A 75 5.41 -18.33 -7.61
N GLU A 76 6.31 -19.15 -7.09
CA GLU A 76 6.09 -19.84 -5.81
C GLU A 76 6.24 -18.89 -4.62
N LYS A 77 7.24 -18.00 -4.70
CA LYS A 77 7.48 -16.94 -3.71
C LYS A 77 6.59 -15.72 -4.01
N PRO A 78 6.38 -14.82 -3.02
CA PRO A 78 5.75 -13.53 -3.27
C PRO A 78 6.51 -12.75 -4.35
N VAL A 79 5.78 -12.19 -5.32
CA VAL A 79 6.36 -11.28 -6.31
C VAL A 79 6.86 -10.02 -5.62
N LYS A 80 7.98 -9.45 -6.06
CA LYS A 80 8.42 -8.15 -5.52
C LYS A 80 7.52 -7.05 -6.08
N LEU A 81 6.71 -6.44 -5.22
CA LEU A 81 5.86 -5.31 -5.60
C LEU A 81 6.70 -4.02 -5.75
N PRO A 82 6.24 -3.05 -6.56
CA PRO A 82 6.80 -1.70 -6.54
C PRO A 82 6.77 -1.11 -5.13
N GLU A 83 7.82 -0.37 -4.74
CA GLU A 83 7.94 0.18 -3.36
C GLU A 83 6.78 1.10 -2.97
N ASP A 84 6.17 1.77 -3.95
CA ASP A 84 5.06 2.68 -3.80
C ASP A 84 3.69 2.02 -4.07
N PHE A 85 3.62 0.70 -4.22
CA PHE A 85 2.38 -0.01 -4.60
C PHE A 85 1.18 0.38 -3.72
N TYR A 86 1.30 0.29 -2.40
CA TYR A 86 0.21 0.64 -1.48
C TYR A 86 -0.12 2.14 -1.47
N VAL A 87 0.87 2.99 -1.73
CA VAL A 87 0.69 4.45 -1.89
C VAL A 87 -0.18 4.72 -3.11
N ARG A 88 0.19 4.12 -4.25
CA ARG A 88 -0.52 4.24 -5.52
C ARG A 88 -1.92 3.64 -5.45
N VAL A 89 -2.12 2.52 -4.76
CA VAL A 89 -3.45 1.93 -4.52
C VAL A 89 -4.35 2.91 -3.75
N LYS A 90 -3.86 3.48 -2.64
CA LYS A 90 -4.61 4.45 -1.84
C LYS A 90 -4.93 5.72 -2.64
N ALA A 91 -3.95 6.26 -3.36
CA ALA A 91 -4.14 7.44 -4.21
C ALA A 91 -5.19 7.17 -5.31
N THR A 92 -5.11 6.01 -5.97
CA THR A 92 -6.07 5.58 -7.00
C THR A 92 -7.49 5.48 -6.45
N ILE A 93 -7.66 4.81 -5.31
CA ILE A 93 -8.97 4.70 -4.63
C ILE A 93 -9.54 6.08 -4.33
N TRP A 94 -8.72 6.99 -3.82
CA TRP A 94 -9.15 8.35 -3.50
C TRP A 94 -9.56 9.13 -4.77
N VAL A 95 -8.78 9.06 -5.84
CA VAL A 95 -9.08 9.73 -7.12
C VAL A 95 -10.39 9.20 -7.71
N LEU A 96 -10.57 7.88 -7.75
CA LEU A 96 -11.79 7.25 -8.31
C LEU A 96 -13.04 7.60 -7.49
N LYS A 97 -12.92 7.63 -6.15
CA LYS A 97 -14.00 8.10 -5.27
C LYS A 97 -14.37 9.55 -5.56
N ARG A 98 -13.37 10.44 -5.71
CA ARG A 98 -13.59 11.85 -6.00
C ARG A 98 -14.23 12.08 -7.38
N LYS A 99 -13.86 11.28 -8.38
CA LYS A 99 -14.46 11.31 -9.72
C LYS A 99 -15.88 10.72 -9.76
N GLY A 100 -16.32 10.02 -8.69
CA GLY A 100 -17.62 9.35 -8.65
C GLY A 100 -17.71 8.13 -9.57
N ASP A 101 -16.58 7.60 -10.05
CA ASP A 101 -16.55 6.46 -10.96
C ASP A 101 -16.63 5.14 -10.18
N ALA A 102 -17.86 4.82 -9.75
CA ALA A 102 -18.13 3.62 -8.95
C ALA A 102 -17.78 2.32 -9.69
N ARG A 103 -17.91 2.30 -11.02
CA ARG A 103 -17.61 1.13 -11.84
C ARG A 103 -16.11 0.87 -11.90
N ALA A 104 -15.31 1.88 -12.23
CA ALA A 104 -13.86 1.75 -12.25
C ALA A 104 -13.31 1.45 -10.86
N LEU A 105 -13.87 2.08 -9.81
CA LEU A 105 -13.50 1.79 -8.42
C LEU A 105 -13.77 0.32 -8.06
N GLY A 106 -14.94 -0.21 -8.43
CA GLY A 106 -15.28 -1.61 -8.17
C GLY A 106 -14.32 -2.59 -8.86
N GLN A 107 -14.00 -2.35 -10.13
CA GLN A 107 -13.05 -3.16 -10.89
C GLN A 107 -11.63 -3.10 -10.29
N PHE A 108 -11.17 -1.90 -9.95
CA PHE A 108 -9.86 -1.70 -9.34
C PHE A 108 -9.76 -2.42 -7.99
N LEU A 109 -10.76 -2.27 -7.12
CA LEU A 109 -10.80 -2.94 -5.81
C LEU A 109 -10.85 -4.47 -5.94
N ALA A 110 -11.54 -5.00 -6.95
CA ALA A 110 -11.58 -6.44 -7.20
C ALA A 110 -10.18 -6.99 -7.54
N GLU A 111 -9.44 -6.33 -8.43
CA GLU A 111 -8.08 -6.73 -8.80
C GLU A 111 -7.11 -6.62 -7.62
N VAL A 112 -7.15 -5.52 -6.87
CA VAL A 112 -6.32 -5.33 -5.67
C VAL A 112 -6.63 -6.39 -4.62
N ARG A 113 -7.92 -6.65 -4.34
CA ARG A 113 -8.31 -7.68 -3.37
C ARG A 113 -7.84 -9.06 -3.78
N ARG A 114 -7.98 -9.42 -5.06
CA ARG A 114 -7.50 -10.71 -5.60
C ARG A 114 -6.00 -10.87 -5.37
N LEU A 115 -5.21 -9.83 -5.64
CA LEU A 115 -3.76 -9.86 -5.42
C LEU A 115 -3.43 -10.03 -3.94
N LEU A 116 -4.06 -9.24 -3.06
CA LEU A 116 -3.82 -9.31 -1.63
C LEU A 116 -4.17 -10.68 -1.05
N ILE A 117 -5.30 -11.28 -1.43
CA ILE A 117 -5.69 -12.62 -0.96
C ILE A 117 -4.59 -13.64 -1.28
N LYS A 118 -4.15 -13.72 -2.54
CA LYS A 118 -3.10 -14.67 -2.95
C LYS A 118 -1.80 -14.46 -2.18
N ARG A 119 -1.42 -13.20 -1.97
CA ARG A 119 -0.19 -12.88 -1.24
C ARG A 119 -0.27 -13.28 0.22
N VAL A 120 -1.42 -13.04 0.87
CA VAL A 120 -1.66 -13.52 2.24
C VAL A 120 -1.62 -15.04 2.32
N GLU A 121 -2.26 -15.74 1.38
CA GLU A 121 -2.23 -17.21 1.31
C GLU A 121 -0.81 -17.76 1.17
N LYS A 122 0.01 -17.15 0.30
CA LYS A 122 1.42 -17.53 0.13
C LYS A 122 2.25 -17.26 1.37
N LEU A 123 2.09 -16.08 1.98
CA LEU A 123 2.76 -15.73 3.23
C LEU A 123 2.44 -16.76 4.31
N ALA A 124 1.16 -17.05 4.51
CA ALA A 124 0.72 -18.04 5.50
C ALA A 124 1.28 -19.43 5.20
N ARG A 125 1.23 -19.89 3.95
CA ARG A 125 1.75 -21.21 3.56
C ARG A 125 3.26 -21.33 3.78
N ILE A 126 4.02 -20.32 3.37
CA ILE A 126 5.49 -20.31 3.54
C ILE A 126 5.85 -20.30 5.02
N LEU A 127 5.23 -19.44 5.82
CA LEU A 127 5.52 -19.32 7.25
C LEU A 127 5.08 -20.55 8.06
N ALA A 128 3.99 -21.21 7.65
CA ALA A 128 3.57 -22.46 8.30
C ALA A 128 4.52 -23.63 8.00
N GLY A 129 5.12 -23.68 6.79
CA GLY A 129 6.07 -24.73 6.41
C GLY A 129 7.51 -24.46 6.83
N SER A 130 7.91 -23.19 6.90
CA SER A 130 9.29 -22.75 7.16
C SER A 130 9.30 -21.41 7.90
N PRO A 131 9.01 -21.39 9.23
CA PRO A 131 8.94 -20.16 10.01
C PRO A 131 10.23 -19.33 10.00
N GLU A 132 11.39 -19.98 9.86
CA GLU A 132 12.72 -19.36 9.77
C GLU A 132 12.87 -18.41 8.58
N LYS A 133 12.00 -18.52 7.56
CA LYS A 133 11.97 -17.62 6.41
C LYS A 133 11.70 -16.16 6.77
N LEU A 134 11.15 -15.86 7.95
CA LEU A 134 10.98 -14.48 8.38
C LEU A 134 12.32 -13.74 8.56
N GLY A 135 13.39 -14.47 8.90
CA GLY A 135 14.75 -13.93 9.02
C GLY A 135 15.56 -13.95 7.71
N ASP A 136 15.02 -14.52 6.64
CA ASP A 136 15.67 -14.63 5.33
C ASP A 136 15.59 -13.28 4.59
N GLU A 137 16.73 -12.63 4.34
CA GLU A 137 16.80 -11.33 3.64
C GLU A 137 16.19 -11.39 2.23
N GLU A 138 16.33 -12.50 1.52
CA GLU A 138 15.78 -12.66 0.16
C GLU A 138 14.25 -12.62 0.22
N PHE A 139 13.66 -13.34 1.18
CA PHE A 139 12.21 -13.35 1.41
C PHE A 139 11.73 -11.97 1.87
N ALA A 140 12.39 -11.38 2.87
CA ALA A 140 12.02 -10.07 3.40
C ALA A 140 12.11 -8.96 2.33
N SER A 141 13.04 -9.05 1.38
CA SER A 141 13.21 -8.06 0.30
C SER A 141 12.05 -8.04 -0.71
N ARG A 142 11.20 -9.08 -0.73
CA ARG A 142 10.03 -9.21 -1.61
C ARG A 142 8.74 -8.66 -1.00
N LEU A 143 8.77 -8.37 0.31
CA LEU A 143 7.62 -7.91 1.08
C LEU A 143 7.65 -6.40 1.24
N THR A 144 6.48 -5.77 1.09
CA THR A 144 6.34 -4.36 1.49
C THR A 144 6.38 -4.23 3.02
N PRO A 145 6.57 -3.02 3.57
CA PRO A 145 6.51 -2.80 5.01
C PRO A 145 5.20 -3.30 5.66
N GLU A 146 4.06 -3.09 4.99
CA GLU A 146 2.77 -3.60 5.44
C GLU A 146 2.74 -5.13 5.50
N GLU A 147 3.30 -5.79 4.49
CA GLU A 147 3.36 -7.24 4.41
C GLU A 147 4.35 -7.84 5.40
N LYS A 148 5.46 -7.14 5.70
CA LYS A 148 6.39 -7.53 6.76
C LYS A 148 5.72 -7.52 8.14
N ALA A 149 4.94 -6.48 8.42
CA ALA A 149 4.17 -6.39 9.66
C ALA A 149 3.16 -7.53 9.75
N LEU A 150 2.44 -7.81 8.66
CA LEU A 150 1.51 -8.94 8.60
C LEU A 150 2.22 -10.30 8.78
N ALA A 151 3.35 -10.52 8.10
CA ALA A 151 4.13 -11.75 8.19
C ALA A 151 4.63 -12.00 9.62
N LEU A 152 5.08 -10.95 10.30
CA LEU A 152 5.48 -11.03 11.72
C LEU A 152 4.28 -11.42 12.61
N SER A 153 3.12 -10.80 12.41
CA SER A 153 1.91 -11.17 13.16
C SER A 153 1.52 -12.62 12.92
N LEU A 154 1.50 -13.08 11.67
CA LEU A 154 1.21 -14.49 11.34
C LEU A 154 2.19 -15.45 11.99
N TYR A 155 3.48 -15.13 11.98
CA TYR A 155 4.51 -15.94 12.61
C TYR A 155 4.30 -16.08 14.13
N LEU A 156 4.00 -14.98 14.82
CA LEU A 156 3.77 -15.00 16.26
C LEU A 156 2.55 -15.86 16.64
N GLU A 157 1.46 -15.75 15.87
CA GLU A 157 0.26 -16.57 16.05
C GLU A 157 0.53 -18.06 15.79
N LEU A 158 1.25 -18.39 14.70
CA LEU A 158 1.63 -19.77 14.39
C LEU A 158 2.51 -20.38 15.47
N LEU A 159 3.48 -19.62 15.99
CA LEU A 159 4.36 -20.06 17.06
C LEU A 159 3.58 -20.31 18.36
N GLY A 160 2.64 -19.44 18.70
CA GLY A 160 1.73 -19.64 19.83
C GLY A 160 0.90 -20.92 19.68
N PHE A 161 0.27 -21.10 18.53
CA PHE A 161 -0.54 -22.29 18.23
C PHE A 161 0.27 -23.60 18.31
N VAL A 162 1.47 -23.64 17.74
CA VAL A 162 2.34 -24.83 17.79
C VAL A 162 2.77 -25.12 19.23
N GLN A 163 3.10 -24.09 20.03
CA GLN A 163 3.45 -24.27 21.44
C GLN A 163 2.28 -24.81 22.28
N GLU A 164 1.04 -24.42 21.98
CA GLU A 164 -0.15 -24.96 22.63
C GLU A 164 -0.36 -26.44 22.30
N LEU A 165 -0.11 -26.86 21.05
CA LEU A 165 -0.25 -28.26 20.63
C LEU A 165 0.82 -29.19 21.19
N LEU A 166 1.99 -28.66 21.57
CA LEU A 166 3.11 -29.44 22.10
C LEU A 166 3.09 -29.58 23.63
N ARG A 167 2.10 -28.99 24.30
CA ARG A 167 1.86 -29.13 25.76
C ARG A 167 0.92 -30.29 26.06
#